data_AF-Q85KH4-F1
#
_entry.id   AF-Q85KH4-F1
#
_cell.length_a   1.000
_cell.length_b   1.000
_cell.length_c   1.000
_cell.angle_alpha   90.00
_cell.angle_beta   90.00
_cell.angle_gamma   90.00
#
_symmetry.space_group_name_H-M   'P 1'
#
loop_
_entity.id
_entity.type
_entity.pdbx_description
1 polymer ?
#
loop_
_entity_poly.entity_id
_entity_poly.type
_entity_poly.pdbx_seq_one_letter_code
_entity_poly.pdbx_strand_id
1 'polypeptide(L)' 'FDPIKSPRLPFSMNFFLITIIFLIFDIEITIIFPMILCMKYSFSNYWMLTSLFFSLILILSLYLELYEGSLKWIK' A
#
# COMPACT_ATOMS: atom_id res chain seq x y z
N PHE A 1 -26.20 -34.99 -13.80
CA PHE A 1 -26.85 -34.95 -12.49
C PHE A 1 -26.13 -33.93 -11.64
N ASP A 2 -26.67 -32.72 -11.75
CA ASP A 2 -26.62 -31.50 -10.94
C ASP A 2 -25.46 -31.20 -9.97
N PRO A 3 -25.19 -29.90 -9.69
CA PRO A 3 -25.74 -28.70 -10.33
C PRO A 3 -24.65 -27.71 -10.76
N ILE A 4 -25.07 -26.76 -11.58
CA ILE A 4 -24.64 -25.36 -11.61
C ILE A 4 -23.96 -24.97 -10.27
N LYS A 5 -22.62 -25.04 -10.19
CA LYS A 5 -21.91 -24.23 -9.22
C LYS A 5 -22.17 -22.80 -9.65
N SER A 6 -22.95 -22.08 -8.86
CA SER A 6 -23.21 -20.66 -9.07
C SER A 6 -21.90 -19.95 -9.41
N PRO A 7 -21.82 -19.13 -10.48
CA PRO A 7 -20.62 -18.35 -10.80
C PRO A 7 -20.25 -17.37 -9.67
N ARG A 8 -21.16 -17.18 -8.71
CA ARG A 8 -20.94 -16.55 -7.42
C ARG A 8 -20.24 -17.54 -6.49
N LEU A 9 -18.94 -17.76 -6.69
CA LEU A 9 -18.11 -18.25 -5.58
C LEU A 9 -18.19 -17.22 -4.44
N PRO A 10 -18.27 -17.67 -3.18
CA PRO A 10 -18.26 -16.74 -2.06
C PRO A 10 -16.97 -15.93 -2.10
N PHE A 11 -17.13 -14.61 -1.99
CA PHE A 11 -16.03 -13.66 -2.01
C PHE A 11 -15.13 -13.88 -0.80
N SER A 12 -13.86 -14.15 -1.04
CA SER A 12 -12.85 -14.29 0.01
C SER A 12 -12.43 -12.89 0.47
N MET A 13 -12.83 -12.51 1.69
CA MET A 13 -12.51 -11.20 2.28
C MET A 13 -11.00 -10.89 2.27
N ASN A 14 -10.15 -11.91 2.35
CA ASN A 14 -8.70 -11.74 2.32
C ASN A 14 -8.21 -11.21 0.96
N PHE A 15 -8.79 -11.68 -0.15
CA PHE A 15 -8.40 -11.19 -1.49
C PHE A 15 -8.79 -9.72 -1.67
N PHE A 16 -9.94 -9.31 -1.14
CA PHE A 16 -10.36 -7.91 -1.15
C PHE A 16 -9.40 -6.98 -0.42
N LEU A 17 -8.99 -7.38 0.79
CA LEU A 17 -8.06 -6.61 1.61
C LEU A 17 -6.72 -6.46 0.88
N ILE A 18 -6.21 -7.53 0.25
CA ILE A 18 -4.99 -7.47 -0.56
C ILE A 18 -5.14 -6.48 -1.74
N THR A 19 -6.30 -6.45 -2.42
CA THR A 19 -6.51 -5.50 -3.51
C THR A 19 -6.53 -4.05 -3.03
N ILE A 20 -7.12 -3.79 -1.86
CA ILE A 20 -7.13 -2.45 -1.26
C ILE A 20 -5.72 -2.02 -0.85
N ILE A 21 -4.97 -2.91 -0.19
CA ILE A 21 -3.57 -2.69 0.19
C ILE A 21 -2.73 -2.35 -1.04
N PHE A 22 -2.86 -3.15 -2.11
CA PHE A 22 -2.15 -2.91 -3.36
C PHE A 22 -2.48 -1.53 -3.96
N LEU A 23 -3.76 -1.13 -3.92
CA LEU A 23 -4.20 0.18 -4.42
C LEU A 23 -3.62 1.33 -3.60
N ILE A 24 -3.59 1.20 -2.27
CA ILE A 24 -2.98 2.20 -1.37
C ILE A 24 -1.47 2.30 -1.65
N PHE A 25 -0.78 1.17 -1.76
CA PHE A 25 0.65 1.13 -2.03
C PHE A 25 1.00 1.74 -3.41
N ASP A 26 0.16 1.53 -4.43
CA ASP A 26 0.33 2.16 -5.75
C ASP A 26 0.23 3.69 -5.64
N ILE A 27 -0.76 4.20 -4.89
CA ILE A 27 -0.89 5.64 -4.61
C ILE A 27 0.33 6.17 -3.86
N GLU A 28 0.83 5.47 -2.84
CA GLU A 28 2.03 5.88 -2.11
C GLU A 28 3.26 6.00 -3.04
N ILE A 29 3.48 5.04 -3.92
CA ILE A 29 4.57 5.09 -4.91
C ILE A 29 4.41 6.27 -5.86
N THR A 30 3.18 6.52 -6.35
CA THR A 30 2.95 7.66 -7.26
C THR A 30 3.29 9.01 -6.63
N ILE A 31 3.20 9.15 -5.30
CA ILE A 31 3.58 10.36 -4.56
C ILE A 31 5.09 10.41 -4.30
N ILE A 32 5.73 9.27 -4.03
CA ILE A 32 7.18 9.18 -3.82
C ILE A 32 7.96 9.58 -5.09
N PHE A 33 7.48 9.19 -6.27
CA PHE A 33 8.16 9.44 -7.54
C PHE A 33 8.47 10.92 -7.82
N PRO A 34 7.50 11.87 -7.77
CA PRO A 34 7.78 13.29 -7.94
C PRO A 34 8.64 13.85 -6.79
N MET A 35 8.54 13.30 -5.58
CA MET A 35 9.36 13.75 -4.45
C MET A 35 10.86 13.51 -4.71
N ILE A 36 11.21 12.36 -5.31
CA ILE A 36 12.58 12.04 -5.74
C ILE A 36 13.04 12.96 -6.87
N LEU A 37 12.16 13.26 -7.83
CA LEU A 37 12.49 14.17 -8.93
C LEU A 37 12.77 15.59 -8.40
N CYS A 38 11.95 16.10 -7.48
CA CYS A 38 12.14 17.41 -6.87
C CYS A 38 13.45 17.51 -6.06
N MET A 39 13.89 16.44 -5.39
CA MET A 39 15.20 16.42 -4.71
C MET A 39 16.36 16.76 -5.63
N LYS A 40 16.28 16.36 -6.89
CA LYS A 40 17.33 16.61 -7.88
C LYS A 40 17.42 18.09 -8.27
N TYR A 41 16.31 18.83 -8.21
CA TYR A 41 16.22 20.23 -8.64
C TYR A 41 16.29 21.23 -7.48
N SER A 42 15.74 20.88 -6.31
CA SER A 42 15.66 21.78 -5.16
C SER A 42 16.30 21.14 -3.93
N PHE A 43 17.55 21.52 -3.65
CA PHE A 43 18.27 21.10 -2.44
C PHE A 43 18.11 22.18 -1.35
N SER A 44 16.91 22.25 -0.77
CA SER A 44 16.63 23.10 0.39
C SER A 44 16.52 22.26 1.66
N ASN A 45 17.08 22.73 2.78
CA ASN A 45 16.97 22.04 4.07
C ASN A 45 15.51 21.78 4.47
N TYR A 46 14.59 22.68 4.13
CA TYR A 46 13.17 22.50 4.39
C TYR A 46 12.58 21.35 3.57
N TRP A 47 12.96 21.23 2.29
CA TRP A 47 12.53 20.14 1.41
C TRP A 47 13.07 18.78 1.89
N MET A 48 14.32 18.76 2.36
CA MET A 48 14.91 17.56 2.96
C MET A 48 14.15 17.12 4.21
N LEU A 49 13.86 18.03 5.14
CA LEU A 49 13.09 17.71 6.34
C LEU A 49 11.69 17.18 6.03
N THR A 50 10.92 17.86 5.16
CA THR A 50 9.56 17.42 4.83
C THR A 50 9.54 16.05 4.17
N SER A 51 10.49 15.78 3.26
CA SER A 51 10.60 14.49 2.60
C SER A 51 10.93 13.34 3.57
N LEU A 52 11.78 13.60 4.58
CA LEU A 52 12.14 12.64 5.61
C LEU A 52 10.94 12.34 6.49
N PHE A 53 10.23 13.36 6.97
CA PHE A 53 8.98 13.17 7.72
C PHE A 53 7.95 12.37 6.93
N PHE A 54 7.77 12.68 5.65
CA PHE A 54 6.86 11.94 4.78
C PHE A 54 7.25 10.47 4.64
N SER A 55 8.54 10.18 4.43
CA SER A 55 9.04 8.80 4.34
C SER A 55 8.84 8.00 5.64
N LEU A 56 9.00 8.65 6.80
CA LEU A 56 8.77 8.01 8.11
C LEU A 56 7.30 7.62 8.29
N ILE A 57 6.37 8.48 7.85
CA ILE A 57 4.93 8.20 7.93
C ILE A 57 4.58 6.97 7.07
N LEU A 58 5.11 6.89 5.84
CA LEU A 58 4.88 5.74 4.96
C LEU A 58 5.39 4.42 5.58
N ILE A 59 6.60 4.44 6.15
CA ILE A 59 7.16 3.25 6.82
C ILE A 59 6.29 2.83 8.01
N LEU A 60 5.75 3.80 8.76
CA LEU A 60 4.88 3.52 9.89
C LEU A 60 3.51 2.96 9.46
N SER A 61 2.93 3.48 8.37
CA SER A 61 1.71 2.93 7.77
C SER A 61 1.88 1.46 7.38
N LEU A 62 2.98 1.13 6.70
CA LEU A 62 3.32 -0.25 6.34
C LEU A 62 3.52 -1.15 7.58
N TYR A 63 4.13 -0.62 8.64
CA TYR A 63 4.35 -1.38 9.87
C TYR A 63 3.03 -1.71 10.58
N LEU A 64 2.10 -0.75 10.64
CA LEU A 64 0.76 -0.98 11.18
C LEU A 64 0.02 -2.08 10.40
N GLU A 65 0.13 -2.05 9.08
CA GLU A 65 -0.48 -3.04 8.20
C GLU A 65 0.09 -4.46 8.44
N LEU A 66 1.42 -4.58 8.58
CA LEU A 66 2.08 -5.84 8.90
C LEU A 66 1.65 -6.40 10.27
N TYR A 67 1.43 -5.53 11.25
CA TYR A 67 0.97 -5.93 12.58
C TYR A 67 -0.47 -6.46 12.55
N GLU A 68 -1.35 -5.89 11.73
CA GLU A 68 -2.75 -6.30 11.60
C GLU A 68 -2.89 -7.70 10.96
N GLY A 69 -1.82 -8.22 10.34
CA GLY A 69 -1.74 -9.61 9.94
C GLY A 69 -2.68 -9.97 8.79
N SER A 70 -3.13 -8.98 8.01
CA SER A 70 -3.91 -9.13 6.76
C SER A 70 -3.19 -10.04 5.74
N LEU A 71 -1.87 -10.15 5.87
CA LEU A 71 -0.96 -10.98 5.07
C LEU A 71 -0.63 -12.35 5.69
N LYS A 72 -1.31 -12.78 6.77
CA LYS A 72 -1.22 -14.19 7.20
C LYS A 72 -1.95 -15.04 6.17
N TRP A 73 -1.18 -15.53 5.20
CA TRP A 73 -1.59 -16.62 4.34
C TRP A 73 -2.05 -17.76 5.24
N ILE A 74 -3.36 -18.01 5.23
CA ILE A 74 -3.91 -19.26 5.72
C ILE A 74 -3.26 -20.34 4.86
N LYS A 75 -2.63 -21.29 5.54
CA LYS A 75 -1.97 -22.46 4.94
C LYS A 75 -2.92 -23.21 4.02
#